data_AF-A0A6V7J6G8-F1
#
_entry.id   AF-A0A6V7J6G8-F1
#
_cell.length_a   1.000
_cell.length_b   1.000
_cell.length_c   1.000
_cell.angle_alpha   90.00
_cell.angle_beta   90.00
_cell.angle_gamma   90.00
#
_symmetry.space_group_name_H-M   'P 1'
#
loop_
_entity.id
_entity.type
_entity.pdbx_description
1 polymer ?
#
loop_
_entity_poly.entity_id
_entity_poly.type
_entity_poly.pdbx_seq_one_letter_code
_entity_poly.pdbx_strand_id
1 'polypeptide(L)'
;EVETQVAFEKHFAEEHSYYGPICIVNLIEQCGKEKIIWDAYSNHIINYNHPDITYTTFDFHEYCRGMHFENVSILVNALSGVLTDMGYCWHDAQGPICSQKGVFRINCIDCLDRTNVIQTALAKTVMEMQFSKLGLIPPDGTLPTNIRQTFQLLWANNGDIISKQYAGTNALK
;
A
#
# COMPACT_ATOMS: atom_id res chain seq x y z
N GLU A 1 -6.64 -15.68 -22.51
CA GLU A 1 -7.26 -14.36 -22.24
C GLU A 1 -8.61 -14.49 -21.53
N VAL A 2 -9.60 -15.21 -22.07
CA VAL A 2 -10.90 -15.39 -21.38
C VAL A 2 -10.76 -16.11 -20.04
N GLU A 3 -9.98 -17.20 -19.99
CA GLU A 3 -9.77 -17.96 -18.74
C GLU A 3 -9.04 -17.15 -17.66
N THR A 4 -8.06 -16.33 -18.07
CA THR A 4 -7.32 -15.47 -17.14
C THR A 4 -8.16 -14.32 -16.62
N GLN A 5 -9.09 -13.79 -17.42
CA GLN A 5 -10.08 -12.82 -16.96
C GLN A 5 -11.01 -13.43 -15.90
N VAL A 6 -11.57 -14.61 -16.14
CA VAL A 6 -12.46 -15.28 -15.17
C VAL A 6 -11.75 -15.54 -13.85
N ALA A 7 -10.50 -16.00 -13.90
CA ALA A 7 -9.69 -16.21 -12.70
C ALA A 7 -9.42 -14.89 -11.94
N PHE A 8 -9.14 -13.81 -12.67
CA PHE A 8 -8.93 -12.47 -12.11
C PHE A 8 -10.18 -11.95 -11.39
N GLU A 9 -11.35 -12.04 -12.02
CA GLU A 9 -12.62 -11.61 -11.44
C GLU A 9 -12.95 -12.40 -10.18
N LYS A 10 -12.77 -13.72 -10.22
CA LYS A 10 -12.97 -14.58 -9.06
C LYS A 10 -12.05 -14.20 -7.90
N HIS A 11 -10.76 -13.99 -8.19
CA HIS A 11 -9.77 -13.57 -7.19
C HIS A 11 -10.19 -12.26 -6.51
N PHE A 12 -10.58 -11.25 -7.29
CA PHE A 12 -10.96 -9.95 -6.73
C PHE A 12 -12.33 -9.93 -6.06
N ALA A 13 -13.27 -10.77 -6.51
CA ALA A 13 -14.53 -10.97 -5.80
C ALA A 13 -14.30 -11.61 -4.42
N GLU A 14 -13.40 -12.59 -4.32
CA GLU A 14 -13.01 -13.20 -3.05
C GLU A 14 -12.32 -12.18 -2.14
N GLU A 15 -11.32 -11.44 -2.62
CA GLU A 15 -10.64 -10.39 -1.83
C GLU A 15 -11.61 -9.31 -1.35
N HIS A 16 -12.52 -8.85 -2.21
CA HIS A 16 -13.52 -7.85 -1.85
C HIS A 16 -14.48 -8.37 -0.77
N SER A 17 -14.83 -9.65 -0.80
CA SER A 17 -15.67 -10.26 0.24
C SER A 17 -15.03 -10.24 1.64
N TYR A 18 -13.70 -10.28 1.72
CA TYR A 18 -12.98 -10.24 2.99
C TYR A 18 -12.71 -8.80 3.46
N TYR A 19 -12.32 -7.93 2.52
CA TYR A 19 -11.72 -6.65 2.87
C TYR A 19 -12.56 -5.43 2.48
N GLY A 20 -13.63 -5.61 1.69
CA GLY A 20 -14.39 -4.51 1.08
C GLY A 20 -13.59 -3.86 -0.05
N PRO A 21 -13.76 -2.53 -0.28
CA PRO A 21 -12.98 -1.77 -1.24
C PRO A 21 -11.48 -2.04 -1.26
N ILE A 22 -10.92 -2.15 -2.47
CA ILE A 22 -9.51 -2.46 -2.71
C ILE A 22 -8.88 -1.34 -3.53
N CYS A 23 -7.81 -0.75 -3.00
CA CYS A 23 -6.97 0.19 -3.72
C CYS A 23 -5.67 -0.52 -4.10
N ILE A 24 -5.53 -0.80 -5.38
CA ILE A 24 -4.34 -1.45 -5.92
C ILE A 24 -3.33 -0.37 -6.28
N VAL A 25 -2.13 -0.46 -5.71
CA VAL A 25 -0.99 0.35 -6.10
C VAL A 25 0.00 -0.53 -6.85
N ASN A 26 0.14 -0.29 -8.14
CA ASN A 26 1.04 -1.04 -9.00
C ASN A 26 2.34 -0.27 -9.25
N LEU A 27 3.45 -0.84 -8.79
CA LEU A 27 4.79 -0.25 -8.85
C LEU A 27 5.61 -0.71 -10.06
N ILE A 28 4.98 -1.47 -10.95
CA ILE A 28 5.59 -2.05 -12.15
C ILE A 28 5.94 -0.93 -13.15
N GLU A 29 7.11 -1.04 -13.78
CA GLU A 29 7.55 -0.15 -14.86
C GLU A 29 6.60 -0.20 -16.05
N GLN A 30 6.23 0.96 -16.57
CA GLN A 30 5.31 1.07 -17.72
C GLN A 30 6.03 0.91 -19.07
N CYS A 31 7.37 0.81 -19.02
CA CYS A 31 8.25 0.67 -20.16
C CYS A 31 9.12 -0.59 -20.01
N GLY A 32 9.80 -0.98 -21.09
CA GLY A 32 10.76 -2.08 -21.04
C GLY A 32 10.12 -3.46 -20.86
N LYS A 33 10.77 -4.32 -20.07
CA LYS A 33 10.40 -5.74 -19.97
C LYS A 33 9.15 -5.98 -19.14
N GLU A 34 8.88 -5.14 -18.15
CA GLU A 34 7.75 -5.32 -17.25
C GLU A 34 6.41 -4.85 -17.87
N LYS A 35 6.48 -4.06 -18.96
CA LYS A 35 5.32 -3.51 -19.67
C LYS A 35 4.30 -4.58 -20.07
N ILE A 36 4.73 -5.76 -20.50
CA ILE A 36 3.82 -6.83 -20.91
C ILE A 36 2.90 -7.28 -19.75
N ILE A 37 3.43 -7.32 -18.54
CA ILE A 37 2.67 -7.68 -17.33
C ILE A 37 1.79 -6.50 -16.91
N TRP A 38 2.33 -5.29 -16.97
CA TRP A 38 1.55 -4.07 -16.70
C TRP A 38 0.34 -3.94 -17.64
N ASP A 39 0.52 -4.15 -18.94
CA ASP A 39 -0.55 -4.11 -19.95
C ASP A 39 -1.61 -5.17 -19.64
N ALA A 40 -1.19 -6.42 -19.41
CA ALA A 40 -2.10 -7.52 -19.13
C ALA A 40 -2.93 -7.28 -17.86
N TYR A 41 -2.27 -6.85 -16.77
CA TYR A 41 -2.94 -6.58 -15.49
C TYR A 41 -3.90 -5.39 -15.59
N SER A 42 -3.48 -4.32 -16.28
CA SER A 42 -4.32 -3.13 -16.50
C SER A 42 -5.54 -3.46 -17.36
N ASN A 43 -5.38 -4.29 -18.39
CA ASN A 43 -6.51 -4.75 -19.21
C ASN A 43 -7.51 -5.57 -18.38
N HIS A 44 -7.04 -6.45 -17.49
CA HIS A 44 -7.92 -7.21 -16.61
C HIS A 44 -8.71 -6.32 -15.64
N ILE A 45 -8.07 -5.29 -15.07
CA ILE A 45 -8.74 -4.27 -14.24
C ILE A 45 -9.82 -3.53 -15.03
N ILE A 46 -9.47 -3.04 -16.23
CA ILE A 46 -10.39 -2.28 -17.09
C ILE A 46 -11.59 -3.14 -17.50
N ASN A 47 -11.36 -4.41 -17.83
CA ASN A 47 -12.43 -5.32 -18.21
C ASN A 47 -13.34 -5.68 -17.04
N TYR A 48 -12.78 -5.83 -15.82
CA TYR A 48 -13.58 -6.13 -14.64
C TYR A 48 -14.42 -4.93 -14.19
N ASN A 49 -13.85 -3.71 -14.29
CA ASN A 49 -14.53 -2.43 -14.04
C ASN A 49 -15.38 -2.38 -12.75
N HIS A 50 -14.87 -2.97 -11.67
CA HIS A 50 -15.60 -3.04 -10.40
C HIS A 50 -15.54 -1.69 -9.67
N PRO A 51 -16.68 -1.13 -9.19
CA PRO A 51 -16.72 0.22 -8.62
C PRO A 51 -15.90 0.37 -7.33
N ASP A 52 -15.76 -0.71 -6.56
CA ASP A 52 -14.99 -0.71 -5.31
C ASP A 52 -13.49 -1.04 -5.50
N ILE A 53 -13.01 -1.13 -6.75
CA ILE A 53 -11.60 -1.33 -7.06
C ILE A 53 -11.02 -0.06 -7.65
N THR A 54 -10.11 0.56 -6.89
CA THR A 54 -9.30 1.68 -7.38
C THR A 54 -7.96 1.15 -7.86
N TYR A 55 -7.54 1.52 -9.07
CA TYR A 55 -6.25 1.15 -9.62
C TYR A 55 -5.36 2.38 -9.79
N THR A 56 -4.20 2.36 -9.14
CA THR A 56 -3.21 3.43 -9.17
C THR A 56 -1.87 2.86 -9.61
N THR A 57 -1.25 3.51 -10.59
CA THR A 57 0.09 3.17 -11.06
C THR A 57 1.09 4.18 -10.54
N PHE A 58 2.25 3.72 -10.08
CA PHE A 58 3.33 4.58 -9.62
C PHE A 58 4.66 4.02 -10.12
N ASP A 59 5.27 4.65 -11.11
CA ASP A 59 6.56 4.21 -11.64
C ASP A 59 7.67 4.50 -10.62
N PHE A 60 7.97 3.52 -9.78
CA PHE A 60 8.91 3.73 -8.69
C PHE A 60 10.32 4.09 -9.17
N HIS A 61 10.75 3.58 -10.33
CA HIS A 61 12.09 3.85 -10.86
C HIS A 61 12.22 5.28 -11.39
N GLU A 62 11.16 5.80 -12.02
CA GLU A 62 11.13 7.18 -12.46
C GLU A 62 11.04 8.14 -11.26
N TYR A 63 10.08 7.91 -10.36
CA TYR A 63 9.81 8.82 -9.26
C TYR A 63 10.88 8.76 -8.16
N CYS A 64 11.46 7.61 -7.85
CA CYS A 64 12.49 7.49 -6.81
C CYS A 64 13.91 7.45 -7.38
N ARG A 65 14.09 7.81 -8.66
CA ARG A 65 15.41 7.88 -9.30
C ARG A 65 16.35 8.75 -8.45
N GLY A 66 17.56 8.28 -8.19
CA GLY A 66 18.52 9.04 -7.37
C GLY A 66 18.22 9.04 -5.87
N MET A 67 17.46 8.06 -5.36
CA MET A 67 17.10 7.91 -3.93
C MET A 67 16.15 9.00 -3.42
N HIS A 68 15.38 9.62 -4.32
CA HIS A 68 14.36 10.62 -3.97
C HIS A 68 13.09 9.97 -3.38
N PHE A 69 13.23 9.28 -2.25
CA PHE A 69 12.13 8.62 -1.56
C PHE A 69 11.08 9.60 -1.03
N GLU A 70 11.40 10.89 -0.94
CA GLU A 70 10.43 11.95 -0.70
C GLU A 70 9.27 11.92 -1.70
N ASN A 71 9.48 11.42 -2.93
CA ASN A 71 8.43 11.33 -3.94
C ASN A 71 7.37 10.27 -3.62
N VAL A 72 7.62 9.37 -2.66
CA VAL A 72 6.56 8.52 -2.09
C VAL A 72 5.47 9.35 -1.43
N SER A 73 5.80 10.53 -0.90
CA SER A 73 4.80 11.45 -0.35
C SER A 73 3.80 11.93 -1.41
N ILE A 74 4.21 12.02 -2.68
CA ILE A 74 3.31 12.40 -3.79
C ILE A 74 2.21 11.35 -3.94
N LEU A 75 2.59 10.06 -3.96
CA LEU A 75 1.65 8.96 -4.02
C LEU A 75 0.72 8.94 -2.80
N VAL A 76 1.28 9.05 -1.60
CA VAL A 76 0.50 9.04 -0.35
C VAL A 76 -0.49 10.21 -0.31
N ASN A 77 -0.08 11.40 -0.74
CA ASN A 77 -0.96 12.56 -0.83
C ASN A 77 -2.08 12.35 -1.84
N ALA A 78 -1.79 11.75 -3.01
CA ALA A 78 -2.80 11.40 -4.00
C ALA A 78 -3.81 10.38 -3.47
N LEU A 79 -3.38 9.46 -2.59
CA LEU A 79 -4.21 8.43 -1.97
C LEU A 79 -4.83 8.86 -0.64
N SER A 80 -4.63 10.10 -0.19
CA SER A 80 -5.08 10.57 1.14
C SER A 80 -6.60 10.47 1.35
N GLY A 81 -7.38 10.76 0.31
CA GLY A 81 -8.84 10.58 0.33
C GLY A 81 -9.23 9.11 0.52
N VAL A 82 -8.63 8.22 -0.28
CA VAL A 82 -8.86 6.77 -0.19
C VAL A 82 -8.46 6.22 1.19
N LEU A 83 -7.31 6.66 1.73
CA LEU A 83 -6.85 6.31 3.08
C LEU A 83 -7.86 6.71 4.15
N THR A 84 -8.43 7.91 4.03
CA THR A 84 -9.43 8.43 4.97
C THR A 84 -10.73 7.65 4.89
N ASP A 85 -11.19 7.34 3.67
CA ASP A 85 -12.44 6.60 3.44
C ASP A 85 -12.36 5.13 3.88
N MET A 86 -11.22 4.48 3.63
CA MET A 86 -10.94 3.12 4.10
C MET A 86 -10.81 3.06 5.62
N GLY A 87 -10.26 4.10 6.23
CA GLY A 87 -10.10 4.20 7.68
C GLY A 87 -9.22 3.09 8.27
N TYR A 88 -9.40 2.85 9.56
CA TYR A 88 -8.67 1.84 10.32
C TYR A 88 -9.57 1.28 11.42
N CYS A 89 -9.17 0.14 11.98
CA CYS A 89 -9.87 -0.47 13.10
C CYS A 89 -9.50 0.22 14.42
N TRP A 90 -10.51 0.64 15.18
CA TRP A 90 -10.36 1.15 16.54
C TRP A 90 -11.47 0.57 17.41
N HIS A 91 -11.06 -0.16 18.45
CA HIS A 91 -11.94 -0.66 19.48
C HIS A 91 -11.58 -0.06 20.84
N ASP A 92 -12.61 0.19 21.66
CA ASP A 92 -12.46 0.42 23.08
C ASP A 92 -13.12 -0.71 23.88
N ALA A 93 -13.22 -0.53 25.20
CA ALA A 93 -13.85 -1.51 26.08
C ALA A 93 -15.35 -1.74 25.77
N GLN A 94 -16.02 -0.78 25.12
CA GLN A 94 -17.46 -0.79 24.86
C GLN A 94 -17.81 -1.26 23.44
N GLY A 95 -16.82 -1.35 22.55
CA GLY A 95 -16.97 -1.95 21.24
C GLY A 95 -16.16 -1.25 20.14
N PRO A 96 -16.49 -1.49 18.86
CA PRO A 96 -15.86 -0.78 17.75
C PRO A 96 -16.23 0.71 17.77
N ILE A 97 -15.22 1.57 17.84
CA ILE A 97 -15.35 3.01 17.59
C ILE A 97 -15.39 3.27 16.08
N CYS A 98 -14.48 2.63 15.34
CA CYS A 98 -14.51 2.58 13.88
C CYS A 98 -13.92 1.28 13.36
N SER A 99 -14.32 0.90 12.15
CA SER A 99 -13.84 -0.30 11.46
C SER A 99 -13.15 0.10 10.17
N GLN A 100 -12.09 -0.63 9.83
CA GLN A 100 -11.47 -0.56 8.51
C GLN A 100 -12.46 -1.09 7.47
N LYS A 101 -12.61 -0.36 6.37
CA LYS A 101 -13.58 -0.65 5.30
C LYS A 101 -12.95 -1.09 3.99
N GLY A 102 -11.62 -1.01 3.88
CA GLY A 102 -10.92 -1.33 2.65
C GLY A 102 -9.43 -1.55 2.89
N VAL A 103 -8.73 -2.00 1.84
CA VAL A 103 -7.31 -2.35 1.90
C VAL A 103 -6.52 -1.78 0.72
N PHE A 104 -5.26 -1.51 0.97
CA PHE A 104 -4.29 -1.22 -0.07
C PHE A 104 -3.55 -2.50 -0.46
N ARG A 105 -3.62 -2.87 -1.74
CA ARG A 105 -2.88 -4.00 -2.32
C ARG A 105 -1.70 -3.48 -3.12
N ILE A 106 -0.49 -3.70 -2.63
CA ILE A 106 0.73 -3.16 -3.25
C ILE A 106 1.39 -4.26 -4.08
N ASN A 107 1.47 -4.04 -5.39
CA ASN A 107 2.11 -4.97 -6.32
C ASN A 107 3.42 -4.37 -6.83
N CYS A 108 4.43 -5.22 -6.95
CA CYS A 108 5.69 -4.90 -7.61
C CYS A 108 6.23 -6.20 -8.19
N ILE A 109 6.99 -6.11 -9.28
CA ILE A 109 7.74 -7.25 -9.80
C ILE A 109 9.16 -7.23 -9.22
N ASP A 110 9.59 -8.40 -8.74
CA ASP A 110 10.95 -8.71 -8.30
C ASP A 110 11.57 -7.83 -7.20
N CYS A 111 10.79 -7.05 -6.44
CA CYS A 111 11.33 -6.29 -5.32
C CYS A 111 10.35 -6.13 -4.15
N LEU A 112 10.64 -6.86 -3.07
CA LEU A 112 9.97 -6.69 -1.78
C LEU A 112 10.32 -5.35 -1.11
N ASP A 113 11.48 -4.77 -1.42
CA ASP A 113 11.89 -3.52 -0.78
C ASP A 113 10.99 -2.35 -1.23
N ARG A 114 10.67 -2.28 -2.53
CA ARG A 114 9.76 -1.27 -3.09
C ARG A 114 8.36 -1.34 -2.46
N THR A 115 7.80 -2.54 -2.32
CA THR A 115 6.49 -2.71 -1.68
C THR A 115 6.55 -2.36 -0.19
N ASN A 116 7.60 -2.77 0.52
CA ASN A 116 7.78 -2.44 1.94
C ASN A 116 7.90 -0.92 2.17
N VAL A 117 8.57 -0.19 1.27
CA VAL A 117 8.64 1.29 1.33
C VAL A 117 7.25 1.92 1.23
N ILE A 118 6.44 1.51 0.25
CA ILE A 118 5.08 2.05 0.08
C ILE A 118 4.19 1.68 1.26
N GLN A 119 4.23 0.43 1.72
CA GLN A 119 3.48 -0.03 2.90
C GLN A 119 3.87 0.74 4.16
N THR A 120 5.17 0.97 4.38
CA THR A 120 5.69 1.78 5.49
C THR A 120 5.13 3.20 5.44
N ALA A 121 5.08 3.82 4.25
CA ALA A 121 4.58 5.18 4.09
C ALA A 121 3.07 5.27 4.37
N LEU A 122 2.26 4.35 3.84
CA LEU A 122 0.82 4.28 4.10
C LEU A 122 0.55 4.05 5.60
N ALA A 123 1.27 3.11 6.22
CA ALA A 123 1.13 2.81 7.64
C ALA A 123 1.52 4.00 8.53
N LYS A 124 2.56 4.76 8.13
CA LYS A 124 2.95 6.00 8.83
C LYS A 124 1.81 7.01 8.82
N THR A 125 1.16 7.21 7.67
CA THR A 125 0.02 8.13 7.55
C THR A 125 -1.17 7.70 8.41
N VAL A 126 -1.49 6.40 8.44
CA VAL A 126 -2.54 5.87 9.34
C VAL A 126 -2.16 6.08 10.80
N MET A 127 -0.91 5.86 11.18
CA MET A 127 -0.44 6.10 12.54
C MET A 127 -0.52 7.59 12.92
N GLU A 128 -0.19 8.51 12.01
CA GLU A 128 -0.36 9.96 12.22
C GLU A 128 -1.83 10.33 12.43
N MET A 129 -2.75 9.76 11.64
CA MET A 129 -4.19 9.92 11.84
C MET A 129 -4.64 9.43 13.23
N GLN A 130 -4.14 8.26 13.68
CA GLN A 130 -4.46 7.70 14.98
C GLN A 130 -3.95 8.58 16.13
N PHE A 131 -2.69 9.04 16.05
CA PHE A 131 -2.10 9.91 17.06
C PHE A 131 -2.85 11.25 17.18
N SER A 132 -3.26 11.82 16.04
CA SER A 132 -4.08 13.03 16.01
C SER A 132 -5.45 12.80 16.67
N LYS A 133 -6.12 11.68 16.36
CA LYS A 133 -7.42 11.31 16.97
C LYS A 133 -7.34 11.04 18.47
N LEU A 134 -6.19 10.57 18.97
CA LEU A 134 -5.92 10.38 20.39
C LEU A 134 -5.48 11.68 21.10
N GLY A 135 -5.33 12.79 20.38
CA GLY A 135 -4.85 14.06 20.94
C GLY A 135 -3.37 14.05 21.33
N LEU A 136 -2.58 13.11 20.80
CA LEU A 136 -1.14 12.98 21.07
C LEU A 136 -0.29 13.94 20.23
N ILE A 137 -0.80 14.33 19.06
CA ILE A 137 -0.21 15.34 18.17
C ILE A 137 -1.33 16.23 17.60
N PRO A 138 -1.05 17.50 17.24
CA PRO A 138 -2.02 18.31 16.51
C PRO A 138 -2.26 17.76 15.09
N PRO A 139 -3.36 18.14 14.41
CA PRO A 139 -3.68 17.64 13.06
C PRO A 139 -2.59 17.87 12.01
N ASP A 140 -1.80 18.93 12.14
CA ASP A 140 -0.65 19.31 11.32
C ASP A 140 0.69 18.97 11.99
N GLY A 141 0.65 18.25 13.11
CA GLY A 141 1.81 17.85 13.88
C GLY A 141 2.61 16.74 13.21
N THR A 142 3.88 16.64 13.61
CA THR A 142 4.74 15.52 13.21
C THR A 142 4.90 14.55 14.37
N LEU A 143 5.13 13.28 14.05
CA LEU A 143 5.42 12.26 15.06
C LEU A 143 6.66 12.64 15.87
N PRO A 144 6.64 12.47 17.21
CA PRO A 144 7.81 12.63 18.05
C PRO A 144 9.00 11.81 17.53
N THR A 145 10.22 12.36 17.64
CA THR A 145 11.43 11.75 17.07
C THR A 145 11.65 10.31 17.51
N ASN A 146 11.44 10.01 18.79
CA ASN A 146 11.56 8.65 19.33
C ASN A 146 10.55 7.69 18.71
N ILE A 147 9.29 8.09 18.56
CA ILE A 147 8.25 7.28 17.92
C ILE A 147 8.58 7.02 16.45
N ARG A 148 9.02 8.06 15.73
CA ARG A 148 9.44 7.94 14.33
C ARG A 148 10.60 6.94 14.17
N GLN A 149 11.60 6.99 15.05
CA GLN A 149 12.74 6.07 15.03
C GLN A 149 12.31 4.63 15.33
N THR A 150 11.45 4.43 16.34
CA THR A 150 10.91 3.10 16.66
C THR A 150 10.09 2.52 15.49
N PHE A 151 9.26 3.35 14.86
CA PHE A 151 8.48 2.95 13.69
C PHE A 151 9.37 2.56 12.50
N GLN A 152 10.40 3.35 12.22
CA GLN A 152 11.37 3.03 11.16
C GLN A 152 12.10 1.71 11.41
N LEU A 153 12.52 1.47 12.66
CA LEU A 153 13.17 0.21 13.04
C LEU A 153 12.20 -0.98 12.90
N LEU A 154 10.95 -0.82 13.30
CA LEU A 154 9.92 -1.86 13.17
C LEU A 154 9.73 -2.28 11.70
N TRP A 155 9.59 -1.30 10.80
CA TRP A 155 9.39 -1.56 9.37
C TRP A 155 10.65 -2.06 8.66
N ALA A 156 11.84 -1.65 9.10
CA ALA A 156 13.10 -2.22 8.63
C ALA A 156 13.20 -3.70 9.01
N ASN A 157 12.87 -4.05 10.26
CA ASN A 157 12.86 -5.44 10.71
C ASN A 157 11.79 -6.27 9.99
N ASN A 158 10.61 -5.70 9.73
CA ASN A 158 9.56 -6.34 8.93
C ASN A 158 10.08 -6.70 7.53
N GLY A 159 10.69 -5.73 6.84
CA GLY A 159 11.30 -5.95 5.53
C GLY A 159 12.37 -7.05 5.56
N ASP A 160 13.26 -7.03 6.55
CA ASP A 160 14.31 -8.06 6.71
C ASP A 160 13.73 -9.46 6.90
N ILE A 161 12.66 -9.60 7.70
CA ILE A 161 12.03 -10.90 7.95
C ILE A 161 11.33 -11.44 6.70
N ILE A 162 10.59 -10.58 5.98
CA ILE A 162 9.91 -10.98 4.74
C ILE A 162 10.92 -11.32 3.65
N SER A 163 11.99 -10.54 3.51
CA SER A 163 13.06 -10.81 2.54
C SER A 163 13.74 -12.15 2.82
N LYS A 164 14.00 -12.50 4.09
CA LYS A 164 14.57 -13.80 4.45
C LYS A 164 13.68 -14.97 4.03
N GLN A 165 12.36 -14.82 4.14
CA GLN A 165 11.42 -15.86 3.73
C GLN A 165 11.39 -16.05 2.22
N TYR A 166 11.55 -14.98 1.44
CA TYR A 166 11.42 -15.02 -0.01
C TYR A 166 12.75 -15.33 -0.73
N ALA A 167 13.83 -14.66 -0.32
CA ALA A 167 15.14 -14.70 -0.99
C ALA A 167 16.24 -15.35 -0.15
N GLY A 168 15.99 -15.67 1.12
CA GLY A 168 16.99 -16.23 2.04
C GLY A 168 18.00 -15.19 2.56
N THR A 169 17.85 -13.91 2.21
CA THR A 169 18.73 -12.80 2.61
C THR A 169 17.95 -11.70 3.32
N ASN A 170 18.64 -10.76 3.96
CA ASN A 170 18.01 -9.53 4.46
C ASN A 170 17.45 -8.68 3.29
N ALA A 171 16.63 -7.68 3.61
CA ALA A 171 16.18 -6.69 2.64
C ALA A 171 17.38 -5.88 2.12
N LEU A 172 17.33 -5.42 0.87
CA LEU A 172 18.36 -4.52 0.36
C LEU A 172 18.15 -3.15 1.01
N LYS A 173 19.20 -2.64 1.68
CA LYS A 173 19.19 -1.33 2.36
C LYS A 173 19.57 -0.21 1.41
#